data_AF-A0A964VQU4-F1
#
_entry.id   AF-A0A964VQU4-F1
#
_cell.length_a   1.000
_cell.length_b   1.000
_cell.length_c   1.000
_cell.angle_alpha   90.00
_cell.angle_beta   90.00
_cell.angle_gamma   90.00
#
_symmetry.space_group_name_H-M   'P 1'
#
loop_
_entity.id
_entity.type
_entity.pdbx_description
1 polymer ?
#
loop_
_entity_poly.entity_id
_entity_poly.type
_entity_poly.pdbx_seq_one_letter_code
_entity_poly.pdbx_strand_id
1 'polypeptide(L)'
;MSFTNMNQDLQLKLQAYLDGELPESEAREVEASLPANAEARALLAELRNTSGALAGFEAGIKLPESREFYWSKIRREIERQETAPATRSAIPWWRRILIPSGAFAALVIAGLLAVIQLRDAGGNQPVWLETSHADSGTLTYRDEAEKMTLVWLSYPGENEFADTDGDDTIQ
;
A
#
# COMPACT_ATOMS: atom_id res chain seq x y z
N MET A 1 -6.12 -23.21 -1.24
CA MET A 1 -5.24 -24.19 -1.91
C MET A 1 -4.08 -23.37 -2.45
N SER A 2 -2.83 -23.65 -2.10
CA SER A 2 -1.70 -22.79 -2.48
C SER A 2 -1.06 -23.36 -3.75
N PHE A 3 -1.16 -22.65 -4.89
CA PHE A 3 -0.62 -23.05 -6.19
C PHE A 3 0.87 -22.71 -6.36
N THR A 4 1.62 -22.67 -5.25
CA THR A 4 2.96 -22.06 -5.17
C THR A 4 4.04 -22.80 -5.95
N ASN A 5 3.74 -23.97 -6.55
CA ASN A 5 4.68 -24.76 -7.33
C ASN A 5 4.45 -24.64 -8.85
N MET A 6 3.42 -23.92 -9.29
CA MET A 6 3.15 -23.73 -10.71
C MET A 6 3.94 -22.55 -11.28
N ASN A 7 4.53 -22.75 -12.46
CA ASN A 7 5.27 -21.72 -13.18
C ASN A 7 4.37 -20.49 -13.46
N GLN A 8 4.90 -19.29 -13.22
CA GLN A 8 4.17 -18.03 -13.36
C GLN A 8 3.68 -17.78 -14.79
N ASP A 9 4.48 -18.14 -15.82
CA ASP A 9 4.09 -17.98 -17.22
C ASP A 9 2.88 -18.87 -17.55
N LEU A 10 2.83 -20.08 -16.99
CA LEU A 10 1.68 -20.97 -17.18
C LEU A 10 0.43 -20.40 -16.49
N GLN A 11 0.56 -19.80 -15.31
CA GLN A 11 -0.53 -19.11 -14.64
C GLN A 11 -1.07 -17.94 -15.48
N LEU A 12 -0.19 -17.11 -16.03
CA LEU A 12 -0.58 -16.00 -16.92
C LEU A 12 -1.26 -16.51 -18.19
N LYS A 13 -0.73 -17.58 -18.81
CA LYS A 13 -1.36 -18.22 -19.97
C LYS A 13 -2.75 -18.77 -19.67
N LEU A 14 -2.96 -19.36 -18.48
CA LEU A 14 -4.28 -19.83 -18.05
C LEU A 14 -5.27 -18.67 -17.84
N GLN A 15 -4.81 -17.53 -17.33
CA GLN A 15 -5.63 -16.31 -17.21
C GLN A 15 -6.00 -15.75 -18.59
N ALA A 16 -5.01 -15.53 -19.46
CA ALA A 16 -5.24 -15.06 -20.83
C ALA A 16 -6.14 -16.02 -21.63
N TYR A 17 -6.00 -17.34 -21.43
CA TYR A 17 -6.88 -18.35 -22.01
C TYR A 17 -8.32 -18.21 -21.50
N LEU A 18 -8.53 -17.95 -20.21
CA LEU A 18 -9.87 -17.71 -19.66
C LEU A 18 -10.51 -16.44 -20.21
N ASP A 19 -9.73 -15.37 -20.34
CA ASP A 19 -10.18 -14.07 -20.84
C ASP A 19 -10.38 -14.06 -22.37
N GLY A 20 -9.86 -15.06 -23.09
CA GLY A 20 -9.94 -15.17 -24.55
C GLY A 20 -8.90 -14.33 -25.30
N GLU A 21 -7.89 -13.83 -24.59
CA GLU A 21 -6.81 -12.98 -25.13
C GLU A 21 -5.64 -13.79 -25.71
N LEU A 22 -5.65 -15.12 -25.55
CA LEU A 22 -4.59 -15.99 -26.01
C LEU A 22 -4.74 -16.33 -27.51
N PRO A 23 -3.66 -16.27 -28.33
CA PRO A 23 -3.71 -16.70 -29.73
C PRO A 23 -4.19 -18.13 -29.89
N GLU A 24 -4.90 -18.44 -30.99
CA GLU A 24 -5.54 -19.75 -31.20
C GLU A 24 -4.54 -20.93 -31.12
N SER A 25 -3.30 -20.75 -31.61
CA SER A 25 -2.25 -21.76 -31.51
C SER A 25 -1.89 -22.08 -30.05
N GLU A 26 -1.71 -21.06 -29.23
CA GLU A 26 -1.34 -21.20 -27.82
C GLU A 26 -2.51 -21.70 -26.97
N ALA A 27 -3.74 -21.30 -27.28
CA ALA A 27 -4.94 -21.82 -26.63
C ALA A 27 -5.05 -23.34 -26.79
N ARG A 28 -4.75 -23.87 -27.99
CA ARG A 28 -4.74 -25.32 -28.23
C ARG A 28 -3.62 -26.04 -27.47
N GLU A 29 -2.46 -25.42 -27.32
CA GLU A 29 -1.35 -25.98 -26.51
C GLU A 29 -1.72 -26.05 -25.03
N VAL A 30 -2.34 -24.98 -24.51
CA VAL A 30 -2.86 -24.96 -23.14
C VAL A 30 -3.90 -26.07 -22.96
N GLU A 31 -4.88 -26.17 -23.85
CA GLU A 31 -5.90 -27.23 -23.81
C GLU A 31 -5.32 -28.64 -23.85
N ALA A 32 -4.31 -28.88 -24.70
CA ALA A 32 -3.63 -30.16 -24.80
C ALA A 32 -2.83 -30.51 -23.53
N SER A 33 -2.34 -29.50 -22.80
CA SER A 33 -1.57 -29.69 -21.56
C SER A 33 -2.44 -29.94 -20.32
N LEU A 34 -3.69 -29.49 -20.31
CA LEU A 34 -4.60 -29.58 -19.15
C LEU A 34 -4.83 -31.02 -18.62
N PRO A 35 -5.01 -32.06 -19.45
CA PRO A 35 -5.21 -33.42 -18.93
C PRO A 35 -4.04 -33.91 -18.08
N ALA A 36 -2.81 -33.57 -18.47
CA ALA A 36 -1.60 -33.99 -17.79
C ALA A 36 -1.32 -33.17 -16.51
N ASN A 37 -1.84 -31.94 -16.42
CA ASN A 37 -1.54 -31.03 -15.31
C ASN A 37 -2.76 -30.83 -14.40
N ALA A 38 -2.76 -31.53 -13.26
CA ALA A 38 -3.83 -31.43 -12.25
C ALA A 38 -3.90 -30.04 -11.58
N GLU A 39 -2.76 -29.38 -11.40
CA GLU A 39 -2.67 -28.07 -10.75
C GLU A 39 -3.23 -26.97 -11.67
N ALA A 40 -2.88 -27.01 -12.97
CA ALA A 40 -3.45 -26.13 -13.99
C ALA A 40 -4.97 -26.25 -14.10
N ARG A 41 -5.51 -27.47 -14.03
CA ARG A 41 -6.97 -27.70 -14.03
C ARG A 41 -7.64 -27.14 -12.79
N ALA A 42 -7.02 -27.31 -11.62
CA ALA A 42 -7.54 -26.78 -10.36
C ALA A 42 -7.54 -25.24 -10.37
N LEU A 43 -6.47 -24.61 -10.83
CA LEU A 43 -6.41 -23.15 -10.96
C LEU A 43 -7.44 -22.63 -11.97
N LEU A 44 -7.54 -23.24 -13.15
CA LEU A 44 -8.51 -22.82 -14.17
C LEU A 44 -9.96 -22.95 -13.65
N ALA A 45 -10.25 -23.98 -12.85
CA ALA A 45 -11.55 -24.13 -12.18
C ALA A 45 -11.78 -23.01 -11.15
N GLU A 46 -10.78 -22.65 -10.35
CA GLU A 46 -10.87 -21.54 -9.39
C GLU A 46 -11.07 -20.18 -10.07
N LEU A 47 -10.34 -19.92 -11.15
CA LEU A 47 -10.50 -18.69 -11.94
C LEU A 47 -11.91 -18.60 -12.55
N ARG A 48 -12.43 -19.71 -13.11
CA ARG A 48 -13.81 -19.77 -13.63
C ARG A 48 -14.85 -19.54 -12.53
N ASN A 49 -14.66 -20.12 -11.35
CA ASN A 49 -15.55 -19.92 -10.21
C ASN A 49 -15.53 -18.46 -9.74
N THR A 50 -14.34 -17.84 -9.70
CA THR A 50 -14.17 -16.44 -9.29
C THR A 50 -14.82 -15.50 -10.30
N SER A 51 -14.54 -15.69 -11.59
CA SER A 51 -15.19 -14.94 -12.67
C SER A 51 -16.71 -15.09 -12.62
N GLY A 52 -17.22 -16.31 -12.45
CA GLY A 52 -18.66 -16.56 -12.30
C GLY A 52 -19.27 -15.88 -11.07
N ALA A 53 -18.55 -15.81 -9.94
CA ALA A 53 -18.98 -15.10 -8.75
C ALA A 53 -19.02 -13.57 -8.97
N LEU A 54 -18.10 -13.02 -9.76
CA LEU A 54 -18.01 -11.60 -10.08
C LEU A 54 -19.00 -11.16 -11.16
N ALA A 55 -19.39 -12.03 -12.08
CA ALA A 55 -20.27 -11.70 -13.21
C ALA A 55 -21.61 -11.05 -12.78
N GLY A 56 -22.13 -11.41 -11.60
CA GLY A 56 -23.34 -10.78 -11.05
C GLY A 56 -23.16 -9.35 -10.52
N PHE A 57 -21.92 -8.97 -10.19
CA PHE A 57 -21.55 -7.64 -9.70
C PHE A 57 -21.08 -6.69 -10.80
N GLU A 58 -20.69 -7.24 -11.95
CA GLU A 58 -20.33 -6.47 -13.16
C GLU A 58 -21.55 -5.97 -13.93
N ALA A 59 -22.74 -6.51 -13.64
CA ALA A 59 -23.99 -6.01 -14.21
C ALA A 59 -24.12 -4.52 -13.89
N GLY A 60 -23.94 -3.68 -14.92
CA GLY A 60 -23.79 -2.24 -14.80
C GLY A 60 -24.79 -1.65 -13.81
N ILE A 61 -24.26 -1.20 -12.67
CA ILE A 61 -25.06 -0.56 -11.63
C ILE A 61 -25.68 0.68 -12.27
N LYS A 62 -26.99 0.65 -12.47
CA LYS A 62 -27.73 1.82 -12.93
C LYS A 62 -27.74 2.83 -11.80
N LEU A 63 -26.85 3.81 -11.89
CA LEU A 63 -26.86 4.95 -11.01
C LEU A 63 -28.13 5.78 -11.29
N PRO A 64 -28.75 6.36 -10.26
CA PRO A 64 -29.96 7.17 -10.42
C PRO A 64 -29.71 8.45 -11.22
N GLU A 65 -28.47 8.95 -11.19
CA GLU A 65 -28.06 10.18 -11.85
C GLU A 65 -27.02 9.90 -12.95
N SER A 66 -26.87 10.86 -13.87
CA SER A 66 -25.88 10.77 -14.93
C SER A 66 -24.44 10.79 -14.40
N ARG A 67 -23.51 10.20 -15.16
CA ARG A 67 -22.07 10.26 -14.88
C ARG A 67 -21.58 11.69 -14.67
N GLU A 68 -22.04 12.62 -15.51
CA GLU A 68 -21.62 14.03 -15.45
C GLU A 68 -22.10 14.73 -14.18
N PHE A 69 -23.25 14.34 -13.64
CA PHE A 69 -23.70 14.83 -12.34
C PHE A 69 -22.71 14.46 -11.22
N TYR A 70 -22.30 13.19 -11.14
CA TYR A 70 -21.32 12.76 -10.15
C TYR A 70 -19.94 13.39 -10.38
N TRP A 71 -19.46 13.45 -11.64
CA TRP A 71 -18.18 14.08 -11.95
C TRP A 71 -18.17 15.57 -11.62
N SER A 72 -19.28 16.28 -11.82
CA SER A 72 -19.39 17.69 -11.43
C SER A 72 -19.27 17.89 -9.91
N LYS A 73 -19.84 16.97 -9.11
CA LYS A 73 -19.71 17.00 -7.64
C LYS A 73 -18.28 16.74 -7.19
N ILE A 74 -17.63 15.72 -7.77
CA ILE A 74 -16.24 15.37 -7.44
C ILE A 74 -15.32 16.55 -7.79
N ARG A 75 -15.45 17.11 -9.00
CA ARG A 75 -14.67 18.28 -9.44
C ARG A 75 -14.83 19.45 -8.47
N ARG A 76 -16.07 19.84 -8.17
CA ARG A 76 -16.36 20.95 -7.25
C ARG A 76 -15.82 20.70 -5.84
N GLU A 77 -15.84 19.45 -5.38
CA GLU A 77 -15.30 19.07 -4.08
C GLU A 77 -13.77 19.20 -4.04
N ILE A 78 -13.08 18.77 -5.11
CA ILE A 78 -11.63 18.95 -5.27
C ILE A 78 -11.28 20.44 -5.29
N GLU A 79 -11.93 21.23 -6.14
CA GLU A 79 -11.71 22.68 -6.24
C GLU A 79 -11.94 23.38 -4.90
N ARG A 80 -12.97 22.97 -4.14
CA ARG A 80 -13.24 23.52 -2.81
C ARG A 80 -12.10 23.22 -1.83
N GLN A 81 -11.58 22.00 -1.82
CA GLN A 81 -10.45 21.64 -0.95
C GLN A 81 -9.17 22.35 -1.36
N GLU A 82 -8.97 22.55 -2.66
CA GLU A 82 -7.80 23.28 -3.16
C GLU A 82 -7.84 24.77 -2.82
N THR A 83 -9.04 25.36 -2.79
CA THR A 83 -9.24 26.79 -2.51
C THR A 83 -9.47 27.06 -1.03
N ALA A 84 -9.67 26.03 -0.20
CA ALA A 84 -9.81 26.19 1.23
C ALA A 84 -8.52 26.80 1.80
N PRO A 85 -8.57 28.01 2.40
CA PRO A 85 -7.40 28.56 3.05
C PRO A 85 -7.02 27.59 4.17
N ALA A 86 -5.74 27.17 4.21
CA ALA A 86 -5.21 26.41 5.32
C ALA A 86 -5.62 27.14 6.60
N THR A 87 -6.51 26.54 7.39
CA THR A 87 -6.93 27.09 8.68
C THR A 87 -5.67 27.15 9.51
N ARG A 88 -5.03 28.33 9.54
CA ARG A 88 -3.98 28.62 10.49
C ARG A 88 -4.63 28.42 11.84
N SER A 89 -4.28 27.32 12.49
CA SER A 89 -4.68 27.05 13.86
C SER A 89 -4.14 28.21 14.69
N ALA A 90 -5.01 29.19 14.96
CA ALA A 90 -4.69 30.31 15.80
C ALA A 90 -4.51 29.71 17.20
N ILE A 91 -3.26 29.51 17.61
CA ILE A 91 -2.95 29.06 18.97
C ILE A 91 -3.63 30.05 19.90
N PRO A 92 -4.64 29.61 20.66
CA PRO A 92 -5.45 30.55 21.40
C PRO A 92 -4.57 31.17 22.50
N TRP A 93 -4.72 32.47 22.71
CA TRP A 93 -3.81 33.29 23.53
C TRP A 93 -3.59 32.76 24.96
N TRP A 94 -4.56 32.05 25.54
CA TRP A 94 -4.43 31.38 26.83
C TRP A 94 -3.39 30.24 26.82
N ARG A 95 -3.20 29.52 25.71
CA ARG A 95 -2.12 28.54 25.55
C ARG A 95 -0.73 29.21 25.52
N ARG A 96 -0.60 30.42 24.97
CA ARG A 96 0.67 31.19 25.03
C ARG A 96 1.08 31.55 26.45
N ILE A 97 0.12 31.65 27.38
CA ILE A 97 0.38 31.93 28.80
C ILE A 97 0.62 30.63 29.58
N LEU A 98 -0.09 29.54 29.26
CA LEU A 98 0.03 28.27 29.97
C LEU A 98 1.29 27.46 29.63
N ILE A 99 1.84 27.60 28.42
CA ILE A 99 3.07 26.90 27.99
C ILE A 99 4.29 27.27 28.86
N PRO A 100 4.63 28.55 29.11
CA PRO A 100 5.78 28.89 29.95
C PRO A 100 5.61 28.41 31.41
N SER A 101 4.39 28.41 31.96
CA SER A 101 4.13 27.86 33.30
C SER A 101 4.26 26.34 33.36
N GLY A 102 3.89 25.63 32.29
CA GLY A 102 4.05 24.17 32.20
C GLY A 102 5.53 23.76 32.15
N ALA A 103 6.34 24.47 31.38
CA ALA A 103 7.79 24.24 31.32
C ALA A 103 8.47 24.51 32.68
N PHE A 104 8.06 25.58 33.37
CA PHE A 104 8.58 25.89 34.70
C PHE A 104 8.17 24.83 35.73
N ALA A 105 6.92 24.39 35.73
CA ALA A 105 6.45 23.31 36.59
C ALA A 105 7.19 21.99 36.32
N ALA A 106 7.43 21.66 35.05
CA ALA A 106 8.21 20.48 34.67
C ALA A 106 9.67 20.57 35.16
N LEU A 107 10.32 21.74 35.09
CA LEU A 107 11.67 21.94 35.62
C LEU A 107 11.71 21.83 37.15
N VAL A 108 10.69 22.34 37.86
CA VAL A 108 10.58 22.21 39.31
C VAL A 108 10.37 20.74 39.70
N ILE A 109 9.47 20.03 39.02
CA ILE A 109 9.22 18.60 39.26
C ILE A 109 10.47 17.78 38.92
N ALA A 110 11.14 18.04 37.80
CA ALA A 110 12.38 17.37 37.41
C ALA A 110 13.52 17.64 38.39
N GLY A 111 13.64 18.88 38.90
CA GLY A 111 14.59 19.23 39.95
C GLY A 111 14.29 18.51 41.27
N LEU A 112 13.02 18.44 41.66
CA LEU A 112 12.59 17.71 42.84
C LEU A 112 12.86 16.20 42.70
N LEU A 113 12.52 15.61 41.56
CA LEU A 113 12.79 14.22 41.24
C LEU A 113 14.29 13.95 41.15
N ALA A 114 15.11 14.85 40.58
CA ALA A 114 16.56 14.70 40.55
C ALA A 114 17.16 14.70 41.96
N VAL A 115 16.66 15.56 42.86
CA VAL A 115 17.11 15.57 44.28
C VAL A 115 16.69 14.29 45.00
N ILE A 116 15.51 13.75 44.71
CA ILE A 116 15.03 12.46 45.26
C ILE A 116 15.85 11.29 44.67
N GLN A 117 16.10 11.29 43.37
CA GLN A 117 16.85 10.25 42.66
C GLN A 117 18.34 10.27 43.01
N LEU A 118 18.96 11.44 43.24
CA LEU A 118 20.34 11.50 43.75
C LEU A 118 20.45 10.95 45.19
N ARG A 119 19.35 10.99 45.94
CA ARG A 119 19.28 10.39 47.28
C ARG A 119 19.07 8.88 47.24
N ASP A 120 18.49 8.36 46.15
CA ASP A 120 18.24 6.95 45.84
C ASP A 120 19.12 6.39 44.69
N ALA A 121 20.24 7.03 44.35
CA ALA A 121 21.09 6.70 43.18
C ALA A 121 21.95 5.43 43.36
N GLY A 122 21.33 4.34 43.81
CA GLY A 122 21.78 2.97 43.64
C GLY A 122 20.92 2.27 42.59
N GLY A 123 21.13 2.59 41.31
CA GLY A 123 20.75 1.74 40.18
C GLY A 123 19.38 1.99 39.54
N ASN A 124 19.36 2.68 38.40
CA ASN A 124 18.77 2.13 37.17
C ASN A 124 19.00 3.05 35.97
N GLN A 125 19.51 2.47 34.88
CA GLN A 125 19.65 3.08 33.57
C GLN A 125 18.28 3.13 32.87
N PRO A 126 17.90 4.23 32.19
CA PRO A 126 16.70 4.27 31.37
C PRO A 126 16.89 3.42 30.10
N VAL A 127 16.00 2.44 29.94
CA VAL A 127 15.86 1.62 28.73
C VAL A 127 15.48 2.53 27.56
N TRP A 128 16.34 2.57 26.54
CA TRP A 128 16.03 3.15 25.24
C TRP A 128 15.09 2.21 24.50
N LEU A 129 13.84 2.66 24.29
CA LEU A 129 12.85 1.93 23.50
C LEU A 129 12.91 2.44 22.06
N GLU A 130 13.73 1.81 21.22
CA GLU A 130 13.59 1.95 19.78
C GLU A 130 12.33 1.20 19.33
N THR A 131 11.29 1.95 18.99
CA THR A 131 10.15 1.42 18.25
C THR A 131 10.49 1.44 16.77
N SER A 132 11.27 0.44 16.34
CA SER A 132 11.48 0.19 14.92
C SER A 132 10.27 -0.59 14.41
N HIS A 133 9.37 0.08 13.69
CA HIS A 133 8.20 -0.55 13.09
C HIS A 133 8.65 -1.31 11.84
N ALA A 134 8.79 -2.63 11.99
CA ALA A 134 9.17 -3.55 10.92
C ALA A 134 7.95 -3.96 10.09
N ASP A 135 7.48 -3.08 9.21
CA ASP A 135 6.80 -3.48 7.97
C ASP A 135 6.66 -2.25 7.04
N SER A 136 7.50 -2.17 6.01
CA SER A 136 7.56 -1.01 5.08
C SER A 136 7.56 -1.49 3.64
N GLY A 137 6.45 -2.12 3.22
CA GLY A 137 6.14 -2.33 1.79
C GLY A 137 5.70 -1.06 1.06
N THR A 138 5.46 0.02 1.82
CA THR A 138 4.93 1.30 1.32
C THR A 138 5.55 2.47 2.06
N LEU A 139 6.26 3.33 1.34
CA LEU A 139 6.69 4.64 1.85
C LEU A 139 5.78 5.71 1.23
N THR A 140 5.03 6.43 2.06
CA THR A 140 4.21 7.56 1.59
C THR A 140 4.86 8.88 2.02
N TYR A 141 5.25 9.69 1.05
CA TYR A 141 5.67 11.07 1.25
C TYR A 141 4.55 12.01 0.81
N ARG A 142 4.22 12.99 1.64
CA ARG A 142 3.20 14.00 1.33
C ARG A 142 3.79 15.39 1.43
N ASP A 143 3.74 16.12 0.33
CA ASP A 143 4.05 17.53 0.25
C ASP A 143 2.75 18.35 0.31
N GLU A 144 2.52 19.01 1.44
CA GLU A 144 1.34 19.86 1.65
C GLU A 144 1.43 21.21 0.92
N ALA A 145 2.65 21.67 0.56
CA ALA A 145 2.83 22.93 -0.14
C ALA A 145 2.52 22.80 -1.64
N GLU A 146 2.95 21.68 -2.24
CA GLU A 146 2.70 21.36 -3.64
C GLU A 146 1.42 20.52 -3.86
N LYS A 147 0.72 20.15 -2.77
CA LYS A 147 -0.43 19.24 -2.78
C LYS A 147 -0.13 17.91 -3.48
N MET A 148 1.10 17.42 -3.34
CA MET A 148 1.56 16.19 -3.97
C MET A 148 1.69 15.08 -2.94
N THR A 149 1.15 13.90 -3.25
CA THR A 149 1.41 12.69 -2.46
C THR A 149 2.17 11.70 -3.33
N LEU A 150 3.39 11.36 -2.92
CA LEU A 150 4.21 10.33 -3.54
C LEU A 150 4.07 9.03 -2.73
N VAL A 151 3.55 7.99 -3.35
CA VAL A 151 3.45 6.66 -2.75
C VAL A 151 4.46 5.75 -3.45
N TRP A 152 5.49 5.33 -2.72
CA TRP A 152 6.47 4.36 -3.20
C TRP A 152 6.10 2.97 -2.71
N LEU A 153 5.86 2.05 -3.66
CA LEU A 153 5.58 0.65 -3.41
C LEU A 153 6.87 -0.14 -3.62
N SER A 154 7.43 -0.70 -2.54
CA SER A 154 8.57 -1.61 -2.64
C SER A 154 8.02 -3.00 -2.97
N TYR A 155 7.87 -3.31 -4.25
CA TYR A 155 7.67 -4.70 -4.67
C TYR A 155 8.91 -5.51 -4.29
N PRO A 156 8.80 -6.69 -3.65
CA PRO A 156 9.92 -7.61 -3.61
C PRO A 156 10.15 -8.10 -5.05
N GLY A 157 11.16 -7.50 -5.69
CA GLY A 157 11.72 -7.99 -6.93
C GLY A 157 12.59 -9.21 -6.63
N GLU A 158 11.99 -10.38 -6.53
CA GLU A 158 12.66 -11.60 -6.97
C GLU A 158 12.57 -11.64 -8.51
N ASN A 159 13.29 -10.71 -9.16
CA ASN A 159 13.49 -10.73 -10.59
C ASN A 159 14.76 -11.54 -10.87
N GLU A 160 14.60 -12.84 -11.07
CA GLU A 160 15.59 -13.75 -11.67
C GLU A 160 15.74 -13.47 -13.19
N PHE A 161 15.75 -12.20 -13.58
CA PHE A 161 15.80 -11.75 -14.99
C PHE A 161 17.03 -10.88 -15.30
N ALA A 162 18.02 -10.84 -14.41
CA ALA A 162 19.23 -10.06 -14.59
C ALA A 162 20.52 -10.90 -14.50
N ASP A 163 20.46 -12.21 -14.78
CA ASP A 163 21.65 -13.06 -14.86
C ASP A 163 21.60 -13.98 -16.08
N THR A 164 21.68 -13.38 -17.26
CA THR A 164 22.17 -14.08 -18.47
C THR A 164 23.05 -13.13 -19.25
N ASP A 165 24.35 -13.27 -18.98
CA ASP A 165 25.50 -13.09 -19.87
C ASP A 165 25.31 -12.23 -21.13
N GLY A 166 25.93 -11.05 -21.08
CA GLY A 166 26.47 -10.42 -22.27
C GLY A 166 27.87 -10.97 -22.58
N ASP A 167 27.94 -12.25 -22.96
CA ASP A 167 29.08 -12.80 -23.69
C ASP A 167 28.56 -13.23 -25.07
N ASP A 168 28.59 -12.32 -26.03
CA ASP A 168 28.70 -12.74 -27.42
C ASP A 168 29.55 -11.75 -28.21
N THR A 169 30.67 -12.30 -28.64
CA THR A 169 31.76 -11.64 -29.36
C THR A 169 31.38 -11.55 -30.83
N ILE A 170 31.29 -10.35 -31.40
CA ILE A 170 31.15 -10.17 -32.85
C ILE A 170 32.57 -10.25 -33.47
N GLN A 171 32.81 -11.29 -34.28
CA GLN A 171 33.89 -11.33 -35.28
C GLN A 171 33.52 -10.50 -36.52
#